data_AF-A0A4R6Y9A1-F1
#
_entry.id   AF-A0A4R6Y9A1-F1
#
_cell.length_a   1.000
_cell.length_b   1.000
_cell.length_c   1.000
_cell.angle_alpha   90.00
_cell.angle_beta   90.00
_cell.angle_gamma   90.00
#
_symmetry.space_group_name_H-M   'P 1'
#
loop_
_entity.id
_entity.type
_entity.pdbx_description
1 polymer ?
#
loop_
_entity_poly.entity_id
_entity_poly.type
_entity_poly.pdbx_seq_one_letter_code
_entity_poly.pdbx_strand_id
1 'polypeptide(L)'
;MKIHEYQGKEILKKYGVPVPRAIPAFSVDEAIEAAKALGGSVWVVKAQIHAGGRGKGGGVKVAKSMDELKDYATQILGMQLVTHQTGPEGQKVRRLLIEEGADIKKEYYLGMVVDRGTQKVCVMASSEGGMDIEEVAEHTPELIHKVYVNPTTGLTDTEADDLARKMGMPEASVGGARVALQGLYKAFVETDADLAEINPLITTGDGRVVALDAKMNFDSNSLYRHPEIVEMRDLDEEDPAEIEASKFDLAYISLDGNIGCLVNGAGLAMATMDTIKLYGGEPANFLDVGGGATTEKVTEAFKIMLKNPNLKAILVNIFGGIMKCDVIAEGVIAAAKQVKLQVPLVVRMKGTNEDLGKKMLADSGLPIISADTMAQAAERVVAAAEGKDPSGKGSSLADQAAGFGSVAVGVGTVAVGAVSALSNGTSAVAHAALEGVDKAADGLETVAHGAFDAVVSGAEAIVDKSSSMLGLTAGVAGDLVDTVGEVVGGVAETAAETAGAVASGAAHVATEAYDKVVDGAEVVLSGVGEAVGTVGQVVGSVAETAAATVGAVGAGAAAMVGLSGKDDKNQSSGGLAGLLKRFWWVPLLLIVALFVLKQCAAK
;
A
#
# COMPACT_ATOMS: atom_id res chain seq x y z
N MET A 1 -20.86 -9.72 5.73
CA MET A 1 -20.73 -10.76 6.78
C MET A 1 -20.33 -12.10 6.16
N LYS A 2 -19.39 -12.83 6.78
CA LYS A 2 -18.92 -14.15 6.31
C LYS A 2 -19.64 -15.29 7.03
N ILE A 3 -19.67 -16.48 6.44
CA ILE A 3 -20.18 -17.72 7.06
C ILE A 3 -19.21 -18.89 6.84
N HIS A 4 -19.38 -19.96 7.61
CA HIS A 4 -18.62 -21.20 7.48
C HIS A 4 -19.02 -22.02 6.25
N GLU A 5 -18.12 -22.90 5.78
CA GLU A 5 -18.35 -23.78 4.63
C GLU A 5 -19.62 -24.62 4.78
N TYR A 6 -19.86 -25.20 5.97
CA TYR A 6 -21.05 -26.02 6.18
C TYR A 6 -22.35 -25.22 5.99
N GLN A 7 -22.37 -23.95 6.40
CA GLN A 7 -23.51 -23.04 6.23
C GLN A 7 -23.67 -22.66 4.75
N GLY A 8 -22.55 -22.38 4.06
CA GLY A 8 -22.55 -22.13 2.62
C GLY A 8 -23.13 -23.32 1.85
N LYS A 9 -22.72 -24.55 2.18
CA LYS A 9 -23.27 -25.78 1.58
C LYS A 9 -24.75 -25.97 1.85
N GLU A 10 -25.23 -25.65 3.05
CA GLU A 10 -26.66 -25.69 3.36
C GLU A 10 -27.47 -24.70 2.50
N ILE A 11 -26.94 -23.49 2.27
CA ILE A 11 -27.54 -22.52 1.35
C ILE A 11 -27.54 -23.08 -0.07
N LEU A 12 -26.39 -23.47 -0.61
CA LEU A 12 -26.25 -24.00 -1.97
C LEU A 12 -27.19 -25.19 -2.23
N LYS A 13 -27.34 -26.09 -1.25
CA LYS A 13 -28.27 -27.21 -1.33
C LYS A 13 -29.74 -26.78 -1.46
N LYS A 14 -30.17 -25.71 -0.77
CA LYS A 14 -31.53 -25.14 -0.92
C LYS A 14 -31.78 -24.61 -2.33
N TYR A 15 -30.73 -24.15 -3.01
CA TYR A 15 -30.76 -23.68 -4.40
C TYR A 15 -30.49 -24.78 -5.43
N GLY A 16 -30.46 -26.04 -5.02
CA GLY A 16 -30.34 -27.19 -5.92
C GLY A 16 -28.92 -27.50 -6.39
N VAL A 17 -27.90 -26.83 -5.84
CA VAL A 17 -26.50 -27.14 -6.13
C VAL A 17 -26.12 -28.44 -5.41
N PRO A 18 -25.63 -29.48 -6.12
CA PRO A 18 -25.21 -30.71 -5.48
C PRO A 18 -23.99 -30.48 -4.59
N VAL A 19 -24.10 -30.86 -3.32
CA VAL A 19 -23.01 -30.86 -2.33
C VAL A 19 -22.91 -32.26 -1.70
N PRO A 20 -21.74 -32.70 -1.23
CA PRO A 20 -21.61 -33.96 -0.52
C PRO A 20 -22.41 -33.93 0.79
N ARG A 21 -22.75 -35.11 1.32
CA ARG A 21 -23.29 -35.20 2.68
C ARG A 21 -22.19 -34.84 3.68
N ALA A 22 -22.49 -33.89 4.55
CA ALA A 22 -21.58 -33.45 5.60
C ALA A 22 -22.35 -33.09 6.87
N ILE A 23 -21.69 -33.21 8.01
CA ILE A 23 -22.24 -32.93 9.34
C ILE A 23 -21.21 -32.10 10.13
N PRO A 24 -21.57 -30.92 10.65
CA PRO A 24 -20.68 -30.16 11.52
C PRO A 24 -20.52 -30.86 12.88
N ALA A 25 -19.33 -30.72 13.48
CA ALA A 25 -19.00 -31.28 14.78
C ALA A 25 -18.25 -30.27 15.64
N PHE A 26 -18.62 -30.16 16.91
CA PHE A 26 -18.03 -29.24 17.89
C PHE A 26 -17.15 -29.95 18.92
N SER A 27 -17.05 -31.27 18.83
CA SER A 27 -16.17 -32.11 19.62
C SER A 27 -15.66 -33.29 18.80
N VAL A 28 -14.59 -33.95 19.27
CA VAL A 28 -14.07 -35.16 18.64
C VAL A 28 -15.10 -36.29 18.67
N ASP A 29 -15.89 -36.39 19.75
CA ASP A 29 -16.95 -37.40 19.87
C ASP A 29 -18.07 -37.14 18.85
N GLU A 30 -18.50 -35.89 18.69
CA GLU A 30 -19.43 -35.51 17.62
C GLU A 30 -18.89 -35.80 16.22
N ALA A 31 -17.58 -35.63 15.99
CA ALA A 31 -16.97 -35.96 14.70
C ALA A 31 -17.04 -37.46 14.40
N ILE A 32 -16.85 -38.31 15.42
CA ILE A 32 -16.98 -39.76 15.30
C ILE A 32 -18.44 -40.15 15.02
N GLU A 33 -19.39 -39.57 15.75
CA GLU A 33 -20.83 -39.84 15.52
C GLU A 33 -21.29 -39.35 14.15
N ALA A 34 -20.80 -38.20 13.69
CA ALA A 34 -21.03 -37.69 12.34
C ALA A 34 -20.53 -38.68 11.27
N ALA A 35 -19.32 -39.20 11.42
CA ALA A 35 -18.75 -40.17 10.48
C ALA A 35 -19.57 -41.48 10.44
N LYS A 36 -20.01 -41.97 11.61
CA LYS A 36 -20.90 -43.14 11.71
C LYS A 36 -22.24 -42.90 11.02
N ALA A 37 -22.83 -41.73 11.21
CA ALA A 37 -24.11 -41.36 10.60
C ALA A 37 -24.01 -41.21 9.07
N LEU A 38 -22.90 -40.68 8.57
CA LEU A 38 -22.62 -40.61 7.13
C LEU A 38 -22.41 -42.00 6.52
N GLY A 39 -21.81 -42.92 7.29
CA GLY A 39 -21.38 -44.22 6.80
C GLY A 39 -20.25 -44.11 5.77
N GLY A 40 -19.95 -45.22 5.09
CA GLY A 40 -18.87 -45.27 4.09
C GLY A 40 -17.54 -45.74 4.67
N SER A 41 -16.47 -45.52 3.91
CA SER A 41 -15.10 -45.94 4.26
C SER A 41 -14.06 -44.81 4.16
N VAL A 42 -14.47 -43.64 3.66
CA VAL A 42 -13.61 -42.47 3.50
C VAL A 42 -14.39 -41.24 3.92
N TRP A 43 -13.77 -40.41 4.75
CA TRP A 43 -14.29 -39.14 5.24
C TRP A 43 -13.25 -38.05 5.11
N VAL A 44 -13.70 -36.80 5.03
CA VAL A 44 -12.83 -35.62 5.07
C VAL A 44 -13.12 -34.86 6.35
N VAL A 45 -12.08 -34.59 7.13
CA VAL A 45 -12.13 -33.74 8.34
C VAL A 45 -11.64 -32.36 7.94
N LYS A 46 -12.52 -31.35 8.02
CA LYS A 46 -12.24 -29.97 7.61
C LYS A 46 -12.40 -29.00 8.77
N ALA A 47 -11.38 -28.19 9.01
CA ALA A 47 -11.46 -27.02 9.89
C ALA A 47 -12.51 -26.04 9.36
N GLN A 48 -13.37 -25.54 10.24
CA GLN A 48 -14.33 -24.49 9.93
C GLN A 48 -13.81 -23.17 10.50
N ILE A 49 -13.24 -22.37 9.59
CA ILE A 49 -12.83 -20.98 9.78
C ILE A 49 -13.24 -20.20 8.53
N HIS A 50 -13.41 -18.88 8.61
CA HIS A 50 -13.85 -18.05 7.49
C HIS A 50 -12.77 -17.83 6.41
N ALA A 51 -11.50 -18.11 6.73
CA ALA A 51 -10.38 -17.95 5.82
C ALA A 51 -10.18 -19.16 4.89
N GLY A 52 -9.74 -18.89 3.66
CA GLY A 52 -9.37 -19.90 2.66
C GLY A 52 -7.99 -20.52 2.91
N GLY A 53 -7.52 -21.39 2.01
CA GLY A 53 -6.18 -21.99 2.11
C GLY A 53 -5.99 -23.03 3.23
N ARG A 54 -7.10 -23.51 3.83
CA ARG A 54 -7.12 -24.45 4.97
C ARG A 54 -6.37 -25.75 4.69
N GLY A 55 -6.42 -26.26 3.46
CA GLY A 55 -5.68 -27.46 3.06
C GLY A 55 -4.16 -27.30 3.18
N LYS A 56 -3.60 -26.21 2.65
CA LYS A 56 -2.17 -25.87 2.77
C LYS A 56 -1.76 -25.67 4.25
N GLY A 57 -2.66 -25.14 5.07
CA GLY A 57 -2.46 -24.98 6.53
C GLY A 57 -2.66 -26.25 7.36
N GLY A 58 -2.96 -27.40 6.75
CA GLY A 58 -3.17 -28.67 7.45
C GLY A 58 -4.55 -28.86 8.08
N GLY A 59 -5.48 -27.92 7.87
CA GLY A 59 -6.86 -27.96 8.36
C GLY A 59 -7.80 -28.83 7.54
N VAL A 60 -7.34 -29.54 6.51
CA VAL A 60 -8.14 -30.49 5.73
C VAL A 60 -7.40 -31.82 5.63
N LYS A 61 -8.02 -32.91 6.09
CA LYS A 61 -7.43 -34.26 6.09
C LYS A 61 -8.43 -35.31 5.64
N VAL A 62 -7.98 -36.26 4.83
CA VAL A 62 -8.79 -37.40 4.36
C VAL A 62 -8.51 -38.61 5.25
N ALA A 63 -9.52 -39.08 5.96
CA ALA A 63 -9.49 -40.27 6.81
C ALA A 63 -10.08 -41.49 6.09
N LYS A 64 -9.40 -42.63 6.17
CA LYS A 64 -9.81 -43.93 5.60
C LYS A 64 -10.21 -44.95 6.66
N SER A 65 -10.22 -44.56 7.93
CA SER A 65 -10.69 -45.35 9.06
C SER A 65 -11.23 -44.45 10.16
N MET A 66 -11.99 -45.03 11.11
CA MET A 66 -12.46 -44.28 12.29
C MET A 66 -11.32 -43.82 13.19
N ASP A 67 -10.24 -44.60 13.27
CA ASP A 67 -9.06 -44.24 14.07
C ASP A 67 -8.35 -43.02 13.45
N GLU A 68 -8.14 -43.02 12.13
CA GLU A 68 -7.59 -41.85 11.43
C GLU A 68 -8.48 -40.61 11.56
N LEU A 69 -9.81 -40.79 11.47
CA LEU A 69 -10.75 -39.69 11.63
C LEU A 69 -10.67 -39.07 13.02
N LYS A 70 -10.61 -39.91 14.07
CA LYS A 70 -10.45 -39.46 15.45
C LYS A 70 -9.13 -38.72 15.65
N ASP A 71 -8.04 -39.25 15.11
CA ASP A 71 -6.72 -38.63 15.20
C ASP A 71 -6.69 -37.26 14.53
N TYR A 72 -7.21 -37.15 13.30
CA TYR A 72 -7.28 -35.88 12.58
C TYR A 72 -8.22 -34.87 13.25
N ALA A 73 -9.38 -35.31 13.74
CA ALA A 73 -10.29 -34.44 14.48
C ALA A 73 -9.63 -33.90 15.76
N THR A 74 -8.85 -34.73 16.46
CA THR A 74 -8.11 -34.31 17.68
C THR A 74 -6.99 -33.33 17.36
N GLN A 75 -6.31 -33.49 16.22
CA GLN A 75 -5.24 -32.58 15.80
C GLN A 75 -5.78 -31.22 15.32
N ILE A 76 -6.90 -31.23 14.60
CA ILE A 76 -7.45 -30.02 13.97
C ILE A 76 -8.28 -29.21 14.97
N LEU A 77 -9.11 -29.85 15.80
CA LEU A 77 -9.96 -29.13 16.74
C LEU A 77 -9.10 -28.45 17.82
N GLY A 78 -9.24 -27.13 17.94
CA GLY A 78 -8.47 -26.30 18.86
C GLY A 78 -7.12 -25.82 18.32
N MET A 79 -6.72 -26.23 17.11
CA MET A 79 -5.47 -25.74 16.49
C MET A 79 -5.58 -24.24 16.15
N GLN A 80 -4.44 -23.54 16.18
CA GLN A 80 -4.32 -22.22 15.58
C GLN A 80 -3.98 -22.40 14.10
N LEU A 81 -4.97 -22.27 13.23
CA LEU A 81 -4.83 -22.52 11.80
C LEU A 81 -4.32 -21.27 11.09
N VAL A 82 -3.05 -21.31 10.70
CA VAL A 82 -2.40 -20.27 9.89
C VAL A 82 -2.60 -20.62 8.42
N THR A 83 -3.09 -19.65 7.65
CA THR A 83 -3.24 -19.69 6.20
C THR A 83 -2.67 -18.39 5.63
N HIS A 84 -2.54 -18.30 4.30
CA HIS A 84 -2.16 -17.05 3.65
C HIS A 84 -3.19 -15.91 3.87
N GLN A 85 -4.42 -16.22 4.29
CA GLN A 85 -5.51 -15.24 4.52
C GLN A 85 -5.73 -14.87 5.99
N THR A 86 -5.10 -15.54 6.95
CA THR A 86 -5.30 -15.30 8.40
C THR A 86 -4.16 -14.56 9.07
N GLY A 87 -3.12 -14.16 8.33
CA GLY A 87 -1.90 -13.62 8.94
C GLY A 87 -1.15 -14.62 9.85
N PRO A 88 -0.06 -14.18 10.50
CA PRO A 88 0.76 -15.00 11.41
C PRO A 88 0.02 -15.44 12.69
N GLU A 89 -0.99 -14.70 13.11
CA GLU A 89 -1.84 -15.00 14.26
C GLU A 89 -2.71 -16.23 14.05
N GLY A 90 -3.09 -16.52 12.80
CA GLY A 90 -3.99 -17.62 12.45
C GLY A 90 -5.40 -17.45 12.99
N GLN A 91 -6.25 -18.45 12.77
CA GLN A 91 -7.59 -18.53 13.36
C GLN A 91 -7.74 -19.81 14.19
N LYS A 92 -8.32 -19.70 15.39
CA LYS A 92 -8.52 -20.86 16.25
C LYS A 92 -9.67 -21.71 15.73
N VAL A 93 -9.40 -22.97 15.41
CA VAL A 93 -10.43 -23.90 14.92
C VAL A 93 -11.31 -24.35 16.08
N ARG A 94 -12.58 -23.96 16.06
CA ARG A 94 -13.56 -24.31 17.11
C ARG A 94 -14.61 -25.31 16.67
N ARG A 95 -14.67 -25.58 15.38
CA ARG A 95 -15.67 -26.44 14.73
C ARG A 95 -15.01 -27.19 13.60
N LEU A 96 -15.50 -28.41 13.37
CA LEU A 96 -15.11 -29.27 12.27
C LEU A 96 -16.32 -29.48 11.35
N LEU A 97 -16.04 -29.80 10.09
CA LEU A 97 -17.00 -30.39 9.17
C LEU A 97 -16.50 -31.78 8.81
N ILE A 98 -17.33 -32.78 9.07
CA ILE A 98 -17.09 -34.16 8.66
C ILE A 98 -17.91 -34.41 7.41
N GLU A 99 -17.24 -34.76 6.32
CA GLU A 99 -17.85 -34.89 5.00
C GLU A 99 -17.54 -36.27 4.40
N GLU A 100 -18.47 -36.83 3.62
CA GLU A 100 -18.23 -38.07 2.89
C GLU A 100 -17.14 -37.90 1.80
N GLY A 101 -16.33 -38.93 1.58
CA GLY A 101 -15.34 -38.92 0.49
C GLY A 101 -15.99 -38.81 -0.90
N ALA A 102 -15.37 -38.05 -1.80
CA ALA A 102 -15.79 -37.91 -3.19
C ALA A 102 -14.77 -38.53 -4.15
N ASP A 103 -15.24 -39.17 -5.22
CA ASP A 103 -14.42 -39.72 -6.30
C ASP A 103 -14.08 -38.61 -7.31
N ILE A 104 -13.05 -37.82 -7.00
CA ILE A 104 -12.67 -36.62 -7.76
C ILE A 104 -11.97 -37.03 -9.06
N LYS A 105 -12.59 -36.71 -10.21
CA LYS A 105 -11.99 -36.90 -11.54
C LYS A 105 -11.26 -35.64 -12.03
N LYS A 106 -11.86 -34.47 -11.80
CA LYS A 106 -11.29 -33.16 -12.13
C LYS A 106 -11.92 -32.09 -11.25
N GLU A 107 -11.10 -31.11 -10.88
CA GLU A 107 -11.48 -29.93 -10.11
C GLU A 107 -11.56 -28.71 -11.03
N TYR A 108 -12.47 -27.80 -10.71
CA TYR A 108 -12.74 -26.55 -11.41
C TYR A 108 -12.99 -25.45 -10.38
N TYR A 109 -12.87 -24.21 -10.83
CA TYR A 109 -13.20 -23.03 -10.02
C TYR A 109 -14.50 -22.39 -10.52
N LEU A 110 -15.35 -21.96 -9.58
CA LEU A 110 -16.50 -21.11 -9.87
C LEU A 110 -16.63 -20.02 -8.81
N GLY A 111 -16.68 -18.76 -9.22
CA GLY A 111 -16.83 -17.60 -8.33
C GLY A 111 -17.81 -16.56 -8.89
N MET A 112 -18.41 -15.78 -7.99
CA MET A 112 -19.30 -14.68 -8.31
C MET A 112 -19.01 -13.48 -7.40
N VAL A 113 -18.92 -12.31 -8.02
CA VAL A 113 -18.75 -11.01 -7.34
C VAL A 113 -19.57 -9.95 -8.05
N VAL A 114 -19.87 -8.85 -7.36
CA VAL A 114 -20.37 -7.63 -8.02
C VAL A 114 -19.19 -6.89 -8.64
N ASP A 115 -19.10 -6.90 -9.97
CA ASP A 115 -18.06 -6.15 -10.69
C ASP A 115 -18.44 -4.66 -10.72
N ARG A 116 -17.64 -3.84 -10.03
CA ARG A 116 -17.91 -2.41 -9.86
C ARG A 116 -17.79 -1.61 -11.16
N GLY A 117 -16.99 -2.07 -12.13
CA GLY A 117 -16.78 -1.38 -13.40
C GLY A 117 -17.99 -1.51 -14.33
N THR A 118 -18.49 -2.74 -14.48
CA THR A 118 -19.66 -3.08 -15.29
C THR A 118 -20.98 -2.93 -14.55
N GLN A 119 -20.94 -2.81 -13.22
CA GLN A 119 -22.09 -2.72 -12.32
C GLN A 119 -23.03 -3.93 -12.46
N LYS A 120 -22.45 -5.11 -12.66
CA LYS A 120 -23.16 -6.39 -12.86
C LYS A 120 -22.56 -7.47 -11.99
N VAL A 121 -23.34 -8.52 -11.77
CA VAL A 121 -22.79 -9.78 -11.23
C VAL A 121 -21.87 -10.38 -12.29
N CYS A 122 -20.60 -10.57 -11.93
CA CYS A 122 -19.60 -11.23 -12.75
C CYS A 122 -19.46 -12.68 -12.28
N VAL A 123 -19.80 -13.62 -13.15
CA VAL A 123 -19.55 -15.05 -12.95
C VAL A 123 -18.19 -15.38 -13.54
N MET A 124 -17.31 -15.96 -12.74
CA MET A 124 -15.95 -16.35 -13.12
C MET A 124 -15.81 -17.86 -13.01
N ALA A 125 -15.24 -18.49 -14.04
CA ALA A 125 -15.13 -19.93 -14.13
C ALA A 125 -13.77 -20.31 -14.72
N SER A 126 -13.08 -21.30 -14.14
CA SER A 126 -11.75 -21.73 -14.60
C SER A 126 -11.56 -23.24 -14.50
N SER A 127 -10.69 -23.78 -15.36
CA SER A 127 -10.23 -25.17 -15.29
C SER A 127 -9.32 -25.45 -14.09
N GLU A 128 -8.78 -24.40 -13.48
CA GLU A 128 -7.81 -24.46 -12.38
C GLU A 128 -8.51 -24.43 -11.02
N GLY A 129 -9.22 -25.50 -10.69
CA GLY A 129 -9.82 -25.70 -9.36
C GLY A 129 -8.80 -26.15 -8.31
N GLY A 130 -9.12 -25.95 -7.04
CA GLY A 130 -8.30 -26.40 -5.90
C GLY A 130 -7.08 -25.51 -5.60
N MET A 131 -6.90 -24.42 -6.36
CA MET A 131 -5.81 -23.44 -6.20
C MET A 131 -6.37 -22.05 -5.89
N ASP A 132 -5.49 -21.11 -5.57
CA ASP A 132 -5.86 -19.72 -5.34
C ASP A 132 -6.20 -19.04 -6.68
N ILE A 133 -7.38 -18.44 -6.80
CA ILE A 133 -7.82 -17.90 -8.08
C ILE A 133 -7.06 -16.64 -8.46
N GLU A 134 -6.54 -15.92 -7.46
CA GLU A 134 -5.68 -14.76 -7.60
C GLU A 134 -4.34 -15.14 -8.27
N GLU A 135 -3.74 -16.28 -7.89
CA GLU A 135 -2.53 -16.80 -8.54
C GLU A 135 -2.80 -17.12 -10.03
N VAL A 136 -3.95 -17.69 -10.35
CA VAL A 136 -4.38 -17.96 -11.74
C VAL A 136 -4.61 -16.65 -12.49
N ALA A 137 -5.25 -15.66 -11.86
CA ALA A 137 -5.52 -14.36 -12.48
C ALA A 137 -4.23 -13.58 -12.80
N GLU A 138 -3.18 -13.76 -12.00
CA GLU A 138 -1.88 -13.12 -12.22
C GLU A 138 -1.05 -13.84 -13.30
N HIS A 139 -0.99 -15.17 -13.26
CA HIS A 139 -0.06 -15.94 -14.10
C HIS A 139 -0.67 -16.51 -15.38
N THR A 140 -1.95 -16.89 -15.35
CA THR A 140 -2.67 -17.53 -16.47
C THR A 140 -4.11 -16.97 -16.63
N PRO A 141 -4.26 -15.62 -16.77
CA PRO A 141 -5.56 -14.96 -16.82
C PRO A 141 -6.49 -15.46 -17.93
N GLU A 142 -5.94 -16.03 -19.01
CA GLU A 142 -6.68 -16.62 -20.12
C GLU A 142 -7.52 -17.85 -19.74
N LEU A 143 -7.20 -18.50 -18.62
CA LEU A 143 -7.95 -19.63 -18.07
C LEU A 143 -9.18 -19.19 -17.26
N ILE A 144 -9.33 -17.89 -16.99
CA ILE A 144 -10.48 -17.33 -16.28
C ILE A 144 -11.51 -16.81 -17.28
N HIS A 145 -12.61 -17.53 -17.40
CA HIS A 145 -13.73 -17.16 -18.25
C HIS A 145 -14.77 -16.39 -17.45
N LYS A 146 -15.28 -15.29 -18.03
CA LYS A 146 -16.20 -14.38 -17.35
C LYS A 146 -17.50 -14.20 -18.11
N VAL A 147 -18.60 -14.11 -17.38
CA VAL A 147 -19.92 -13.65 -17.88
C VAL A 147 -20.43 -12.53 -16.98
N TYR A 148 -20.82 -11.41 -17.59
CA TYR A 148 -21.44 -10.29 -16.89
C TYR A 148 -22.95 -10.36 -17.04
N VAL A 149 -23.61 -10.86 -16.00
CA VAL A 149 -25.02 -11.24 -16.06
C VAL A 149 -25.91 -10.02 -16.24
N ASN A 150 -26.88 -10.11 -17.14
CA ASN A 150 -27.92 -9.10 -17.27
C ASN A 150 -28.91 -9.25 -16.08
N PRO A 151 -29.11 -8.21 -15.26
CA PRO A 151 -29.94 -8.30 -14.05
C PRO A 151 -31.42 -8.58 -14.34
N THR A 152 -31.91 -8.28 -15.55
CA THR A 152 -33.30 -8.53 -15.95
C THR A 152 -33.54 -9.98 -16.35
N THR A 153 -32.60 -10.60 -17.06
CA THR A 153 -32.77 -11.98 -17.56
C THR A 153 -32.17 -13.03 -16.63
N GLY A 154 -31.23 -12.63 -15.76
CA GLY A 154 -30.43 -13.56 -14.97
C GLY A 154 -29.44 -14.34 -15.83
N LEU A 155 -28.74 -15.30 -15.21
CA LEU A 155 -27.79 -16.18 -15.87
C LEU A 155 -28.54 -17.20 -16.75
N THR A 156 -28.41 -17.05 -18.06
CA THR A 156 -29.13 -17.89 -19.02
C THR A 156 -28.52 -19.28 -19.16
N ASP A 157 -29.32 -20.26 -19.61
CA ASP A 157 -28.84 -21.61 -19.91
C ASP A 157 -27.65 -21.59 -20.88
N THR A 158 -27.70 -20.74 -21.91
CA THR A 158 -26.65 -20.62 -22.93
C THR A 158 -25.35 -20.07 -22.35
N GLU A 159 -25.41 -19.06 -21.48
CA GLU A 159 -24.22 -18.51 -20.82
C GLU A 159 -23.59 -19.53 -19.86
N ALA A 160 -24.42 -20.24 -19.09
CA ALA A 160 -23.93 -21.28 -18.16
C ALA A 160 -23.30 -22.46 -18.91
N ASP A 161 -23.93 -22.90 -19.99
CA ASP A 161 -23.41 -23.94 -20.88
C ASP A 161 -22.10 -23.55 -21.56
N ASP A 162 -21.99 -22.32 -22.04
CA ASP A 162 -20.77 -21.79 -22.67
C ASP A 162 -19.61 -21.72 -21.66
N LEU A 163 -19.86 -21.23 -20.44
CA LEU A 163 -18.87 -21.24 -19.36
C LEU A 163 -18.39 -22.66 -19.03
N ALA A 164 -19.31 -23.61 -18.88
CA ALA A 164 -18.96 -25.00 -18.59
C ALA A 164 -18.06 -25.61 -19.67
N ARG A 165 -18.37 -25.37 -20.95
CA ARG A 165 -17.54 -25.84 -22.07
C ARG A 165 -16.19 -25.13 -22.13
N LYS A 166 -16.13 -23.83 -21.86
CA LYS A 166 -14.87 -23.07 -21.83
C LYS A 166 -13.90 -23.58 -20.76
N MET A 167 -14.39 -23.97 -19.59
CA MET A 167 -13.58 -24.64 -18.56
C MET A 167 -13.14 -26.07 -18.94
N GLY A 168 -13.58 -26.58 -20.10
CA GLY A 168 -13.25 -27.91 -20.58
C GLY A 168 -14.02 -29.03 -19.90
N MET A 169 -15.23 -28.76 -19.38
CA MET A 169 -16.08 -29.82 -18.84
C MET A 169 -16.57 -30.76 -19.96
N PRO A 170 -16.61 -32.09 -19.72
CA PRO A 170 -17.18 -33.04 -20.68
C PRO A 170 -18.64 -32.70 -20.99
N GLU A 171 -19.09 -32.92 -22.22
CA GLU A 171 -20.46 -32.59 -22.65
C GLU A 171 -21.53 -33.25 -21.75
N ALA A 172 -21.28 -34.48 -21.28
CA ALA A 172 -22.18 -35.19 -20.37
C ALA A 172 -22.34 -34.49 -18.99
N SER A 173 -21.37 -33.68 -18.58
CA SER A 173 -21.36 -32.94 -17.32
C SER A 173 -21.88 -31.50 -17.46
N VAL A 174 -22.04 -30.98 -18.68
CA VAL A 174 -22.51 -29.59 -18.94
C VAL A 174 -23.88 -29.33 -18.30
N GLY A 175 -24.81 -30.28 -18.40
CA GLY A 175 -26.12 -30.15 -17.74
C GLY A 175 -26.03 -30.03 -16.21
N GLY A 176 -25.12 -30.78 -15.58
CA GLY A 176 -24.86 -30.68 -14.14
C GLY A 176 -24.17 -29.36 -13.76
N ALA A 177 -23.26 -28.89 -14.60
CA ALA A 177 -22.59 -27.61 -14.44
C ALA A 177 -23.57 -26.44 -14.53
N ARG A 178 -24.52 -26.49 -15.48
CA ARG A 178 -25.61 -25.52 -15.61
C ARG A 178 -26.41 -25.41 -14.32
N VAL A 179 -26.80 -26.54 -13.73
CA VAL A 179 -27.53 -26.58 -12.44
C VAL A 179 -26.71 -25.91 -11.33
N ALA A 180 -25.42 -26.22 -11.23
CA ALA A 180 -24.54 -25.61 -10.22
C ALA A 180 -24.38 -24.10 -10.43
N LEU A 181 -24.14 -23.66 -11.66
CA LEU A 181 -23.99 -22.25 -12.05
C LEU A 181 -25.26 -21.43 -11.77
N GLN A 182 -26.41 -21.92 -12.21
CA GLN A 182 -27.69 -21.24 -12.00
C GLN A 182 -28.11 -21.24 -10.53
N GLY A 183 -27.87 -22.36 -9.82
CA GLY A 183 -28.11 -22.46 -8.39
C GLY A 183 -27.25 -21.49 -7.59
N LEU A 184 -25.95 -21.38 -7.91
CA LEU A 184 -25.04 -20.41 -7.29
C LEU A 184 -25.48 -18.97 -7.58
N TYR A 185 -25.85 -18.66 -8.82
CA TYR A 185 -26.33 -17.32 -9.20
C TYR A 185 -27.61 -16.94 -8.45
N LYS A 186 -28.56 -17.88 -8.38
CA LYS A 186 -29.81 -17.67 -7.66
C LYS A 186 -29.56 -17.47 -6.17
N ALA A 187 -28.68 -18.29 -5.57
CA ALA A 187 -28.24 -18.10 -4.19
C ALA A 187 -27.65 -16.70 -4.00
N PHE A 188 -26.66 -16.32 -4.81
CA PHE A 188 -25.98 -15.03 -4.75
C PHE A 188 -26.97 -13.85 -4.75
N VAL A 189 -27.94 -13.84 -5.66
CA VAL A 189 -28.92 -12.77 -5.77
C VAL A 189 -29.96 -12.80 -4.64
N GLU A 190 -30.56 -13.95 -4.35
CA GLU A 190 -31.67 -14.05 -3.38
C GLU A 190 -31.21 -13.93 -1.93
N THR A 191 -29.92 -14.13 -1.63
CA THR A 191 -29.34 -13.93 -0.30
C THR A 191 -28.56 -12.61 -0.17
N ASP A 192 -28.57 -11.74 -1.19
CA ASP A 192 -27.75 -10.52 -1.23
C ASP A 192 -26.26 -10.80 -0.91
N ALA A 193 -25.71 -11.85 -1.52
CA ALA A 193 -24.30 -12.15 -1.42
C ALA A 193 -23.48 -11.06 -2.14
N ASP A 194 -22.29 -10.73 -1.61
CA ASP A 194 -21.31 -9.89 -2.31
C ASP A 194 -20.13 -10.72 -2.87
N LEU A 195 -19.95 -11.94 -2.36
CA LEU A 195 -19.06 -12.99 -2.85
C LEU A 195 -19.75 -14.35 -2.70
N ALA A 196 -19.73 -15.17 -3.75
CA ALA A 196 -19.99 -16.60 -3.62
C ALA A 196 -19.01 -17.40 -4.46
N GLU A 197 -18.38 -18.40 -3.86
CA GLU A 197 -17.30 -19.17 -4.47
C GLU A 197 -17.46 -20.65 -4.15
N ILE A 198 -17.22 -21.48 -5.16
CA ILE A 198 -17.14 -22.93 -5.08
C ILE A 198 -15.75 -23.32 -5.58
N ASN A 199 -14.85 -23.67 -4.66
CA ASN A 199 -13.48 -24.02 -4.98
C ASN A 199 -12.97 -25.19 -4.11
N PRO A 200 -13.00 -26.45 -4.59
CA PRO A 200 -13.31 -26.83 -5.97
C PRO A 200 -14.78 -27.18 -6.23
N LEU A 201 -15.23 -26.88 -7.44
CA LEU A 201 -16.34 -27.57 -8.11
C LEU A 201 -15.74 -28.80 -8.80
N ILE A 202 -16.28 -30.00 -8.59
CA ILE A 202 -15.70 -31.22 -9.18
C ILE A 202 -16.61 -31.86 -10.21
N THR A 203 -15.99 -32.61 -11.11
CA THR A 203 -16.64 -33.75 -11.78
C THR A 203 -16.22 -35.04 -11.11
N THR A 204 -17.17 -35.92 -10.83
CA THR A 204 -16.91 -37.25 -10.28
C THR A 204 -16.61 -38.28 -11.37
N GLY A 205 -16.13 -39.48 -11.01
CA GLY A 205 -15.88 -40.58 -11.96
C GLY A 205 -17.11 -40.98 -12.79
N ASP A 206 -18.31 -40.88 -12.19
CA ASP A 206 -19.61 -41.11 -12.84
C ASP A 206 -20.18 -39.89 -13.59
N GLY A 207 -19.43 -38.79 -13.66
CA GLY A 207 -19.76 -37.60 -14.45
C GLY A 207 -20.68 -36.59 -13.77
N ARG A 208 -21.07 -36.80 -12.50
CA ARG A 208 -21.82 -35.80 -11.73
C ARG A 208 -20.96 -34.57 -11.43
N VAL A 209 -21.62 -33.43 -11.29
CA VAL A 209 -20.99 -32.16 -10.89
C VAL A 209 -21.36 -31.85 -9.45
N VAL A 210 -20.38 -31.63 -8.59
CA VAL A 210 -20.57 -31.49 -7.14
C VAL A 210 -19.69 -30.37 -6.58
N ALA A 211 -20.25 -29.51 -5.75
CA ALA A 211 -19.53 -28.45 -5.04
C ALA A 211 -18.87 -29.01 -3.78
N LEU A 212 -17.54 -29.23 -3.81
CA LEU A 212 -16.82 -29.77 -2.66
C LEU A 212 -16.48 -28.74 -1.59
N ASP A 213 -16.46 -27.46 -1.94
CA ASP A 213 -16.27 -26.37 -0.99
C ASP A 213 -17.25 -25.24 -1.33
N ALA A 214 -17.53 -24.40 -0.34
CA ALA A 214 -18.39 -23.24 -0.50
C ALA A 214 -17.89 -22.11 0.39
N LYS A 215 -17.70 -20.94 -0.18
CA LYS A 215 -17.40 -19.70 0.53
C LYS A 215 -18.42 -18.65 0.11
N MET A 216 -19.09 -18.05 1.08
CA MET A 216 -20.08 -17.00 0.83
C MET A 216 -19.89 -15.85 1.81
N ASN A 217 -19.95 -14.64 1.27
CA ASN A 217 -20.04 -13.41 2.02
C ASN A 217 -21.30 -12.66 1.58
N PHE A 218 -21.89 -11.92 2.51
CA PHE A 218 -23.13 -11.18 2.32
C PHE A 218 -22.91 -9.70 2.53
N ASP A 219 -23.62 -8.87 1.75
CA ASP A 219 -23.64 -7.43 1.99
C ASP A 219 -24.21 -7.14 3.37
N SER A 220 -23.40 -6.58 4.27
CA SER A 220 -23.85 -6.27 5.63
C SER A 220 -25.02 -5.27 5.64
N ASN A 221 -25.21 -4.47 4.58
CA ASN A 221 -26.33 -3.54 4.44
C ASN A 221 -27.67 -4.21 4.12
N SER A 222 -27.68 -5.46 3.66
CA SER A 222 -28.91 -6.21 3.35
C SER A 222 -29.41 -7.06 4.52
N LEU A 223 -28.59 -7.27 5.56
CA LEU A 223 -28.89 -8.21 6.65
C LEU A 223 -30.21 -7.94 7.40
N TYR A 224 -30.72 -6.71 7.39
CA TYR A 224 -32.02 -6.37 8.00
C TYR A 224 -33.20 -7.14 7.38
N ARG A 225 -33.06 -7.63 6.14
CA ARG A 225 -34.07 -8.46 5.44
C ARG A 225 -33.70 -9.95 5.36
N HIS A 226 -32.59 -10.35 6.00
CA HIS A 226 -32.11 -11.75 6.04
C HIS A 226 -31.81 -12.21 7.48
N PRO A 227 -32.82 -12.27 8.37
CA PRO A 227 -32.62 -12.73 9.75
C PRO A 227 -32.01 -14.14 9.83
N GLU A 228 -32.36 -15.02 8.89
CA GLU A 228 -31.83 -16.38 8.78
C GLU A 228 -30.33 -16.42 8.50
N ILE A 229 -29.79 -15.40 7.82
CA ILE A 229 -28.35 -15.26 7.56
C ILE A 229 -27.68 -14.69 8.80
N VAL A 230 -28.28 -13.70 9.47
CA VAL A 230 -27.74 -13.11 10.72
C VAL A 230 -27.53 -14.16 11.80
N GLU A 231 -28.44 -15.14 11.91
CA GLU A 231 -28.31 -16.28 12.83
C GLU A 231 -27.07 -17.15 12.57
N MET A 232 -26.50 -17.09 11.36
CA MET A 232 -25.30 -17.84 10.99
C MET A 232 -23.99 -17.18 11.45
N ARG A 233 -24.03 -15.91 11.89
CA ARG A 233 -22.84 -15.13 12.26
C ARG A 233 -22.05 -15.80 13.37
N ASP A 234 -20.76 -16.01 13.13
CA ASP A 234 -19.83 -16.49 14.14
C ASP A 234 -18.94 -15.36 14.65
N LEU A 235 -19.21 -14.90 15.88
CA LEU A 235 -18.42 -13.84 16.52
C LEU A 235 -17.03 -14.31 16.95
N ASP A 236 -16.77 -15.62 17.04
CA ASP A 236 -15.42 -16.14 17.34
C ASP A 236 -14.45 -15.96 16.14
N GLU A 237 -14.96 -15.60 14.97
CA GLU A 237 -14.21 -15.38 13.71
C GLU A 237 -14.00 -13.89 13.38
N GLU A 238 -14.39 -12.99 14.30
CA GLU A 238 -14.26 -11.54 14.14
C GLU A 238 -13.36 -10.95 15.23
N ASP A 239 -12.74 -9.80 14.96
CA ASP A 239 -11.92 -9.10 15.96
C ASP A 239 -12.82 -8.62 17.13
N PRO A 240 -12.51 -8.97 18.40
CA PRO A 240 -13.28 -8.53 19.57
C PRO A 240 -13.49 -7.01 19.67
N ALA A 241 -12.52 -6.21 19.23
CA ALA A 241 -12.60 -4.75 19.20
C ALA A 241 -13.62 -4.27 18.16
N GLU A 242 -13.66 -4.89 16.98
CA GLU A 242 -14.66 -4.59 15.93
C GLU A 242 -16.08 -4.98 16.38
N ILE A 243 -16.22 -6.11 17.05
CA ILE A 243 -17.50 -6.55 17.63
C ILE A 243 -18.00 -5.53 18.66
N GLU A 244 -17.12 -5.08 19.56
CA GLU A 244 -17.48 -4.07 20.57
C GLU A 244 -17.82 -2.73 19.93
N ALA A 245 -17.04 -2.28 18.94
CA ALA A 245 -17.29 -1.06 18.19
C ALA A 245 -18.66 -1.09 17.49
N SER A 246 -19.02 -2.22 16.87
CA SER A 246 -20.27 -2.37 16.13
C SER A 246 -21.53 -2.17 16.99
N LYS A 247 -21.46 -2.43 18.32
CA LYS A 247 -22.57 -2.20 19.27
C LYS A 247 -22.91 -0.72 19.42
N PHE A 248 -21.97 0.16 19.10
CA PHE A 248 -22.12 1.61 19.18
C PHE A 248 -22.16 2.26 17.80
N ASP A 249 -22.35 1.47 16.73
CA ASP A 249 -22.37 1.97 15.36
C ASP A 249 -21.09 2.79 15.07
N LEU A 250 -19.95 2.17 15.41
CA LEU A 250 -18.60 2.63 15.13
C LEU A 250 -17.98 1.69 14.11
N ALA A 251 -17.46 2.23 13.01
CA ALA A 251 -16.65 1.46 12.07
C ALA A 251 -15.20 1.51 12.55
N TYR A 252 -14.72 0.41 13.13
CA TYR A 252 -13.38 0.27 13.70
C TYR A 252 -12.64 -0.86 13.00
N ILE A 253 -11.33 -0.71 12.79
CA ILE A 253 -10.44 -1.79 12.34
C ILE A 253 -9.13 -1.65 13.10
N SER A 254 -8.67 -2.74 13.73
CA SER A 254 -7.39 -2.78 14.44
C SER A 254 -6.21 -2.74 13.46
N LEU A 255 -5.13 -2.03 13.82
CA LEU A 255 -3.85 -2.03 13.10
C LEU A 255 -2.69 -2.20 14.10
N ASP A 256 -1.49 -2.52 13.60
CA ASP A 256 -0.32 -2.84 14.45
C ASP A 256 0.38 -1.61 15.05
N GLY A 257 -0.09 -0.39 14.77
CA GLY A 257 0.56 0.84 15.19
C GLY A 257 0.35 1.22 16.65
N ASN A 258 0.79 2.44 16.97
CA ASN A 258 0.82 3.01 18.32
C ASN A 258 0.11 4.36 18.45
N ILE A 259 -0.40 4.95 17.36
CA ILE A 259 -1.17 6.19 17.38
C ILE A 259 -2.63 5.90 17.05
N GLY A 260 -3.49 6.04 18.04
CA GLY A 260 -4.93 5.84 17.88
C GLY A 260 -5.56 6.99 17.10
N CYS A 261 -6.52 6.67 16.23
CA CYS A 261 -7.25 7.66 15.44
C CYS A 261 -8.72 7.65 15.83
N LEU A 262 -9.33 8.83 15.98
CA LEU A 262 -10.79 9.00 16.07
C LEU A 262 -11.19 10.12 15.12
N VAL A 263 -11.96 9.76 14.09
CA VAL A 263 -12.28 10.64 12.98
C VAL A 263 -13.75 10.52 12.62
N ASN A 264 -14.34 11.58 12.07
CA ASN A 264 -15.68 11.52 11.48
C ASN A 264 -15.59 11.50 9.94
N GLY A 265 -16.15 10.46 9.35
CA GLY A 265 -16.14 10.15 7.92
C GLY A 265 -14.97 9.26 7.50
N ALA A 266 -15.29 8.11 6.90
CA ALA A 266 -14.33 7.09 6.46
C ALA A 266 -13.19 7.65 5.58
N GLY A 267 -13.49 8.56 4.64
CA GLY A 267 -12.46 9.17 3.79
C GLY A 267 -11.45 10.02 4.57
N LEU A 268 -11.92 10.79 5.57
CA LEU A 268 -11.05 11.56 6.43
C LEU A 268 -10.29 10.65 7.41
N ALA A 269 -10.89 9.55 7.86
CA ALA A 269 -10.24 8.56 8.71
C ALA A 269 -9.02 7.93 7.99
N MET A 270 -9.20 7.49 6.74
CA MET A 270 -8.11 7.01 5.89
C MET A 270 -7.03 8.06 5.68
N ALA A 271 -7.42 9.27 5.26
CA ALA A 271 -6.46 10.37 5.06
C ALA A 271 -5.69 10.74 6.35
N THR A 272 -6.31 10.57 7.53
CA THR A 272 -5.66 10.82 8.83
C THR A 272 -4.60 9.77 9.12
N MET A 273 -4.91 8.49 8.91
CA MET A 273 -3.94 7.40 9.04
C MET A 273 -2.77 7.59 8.08
N ASP A 274 -3.05 7.91 6.82
CA ASP A 274 -2.04 8.17 5.79
C ASP A 274 -1.17 9.36 6.18
N THR A 275 -1.76 10.42 6.73
CA THR A 275 -1.00 11.60 7.20
C THR A 275 -0.11 11.23 8.40
N ILE A 276 -0.59 10.44 9.35
CA ILE A 276 0.25 9.95 10.46
C ILE A 276 1.45 9.17 9.90
N LYS A 277 1.20 8.26 8.97
CA LYS A 277 2.24 7.44 8.32
C LYS A 277 3.24 8.29 7.54
N LEU A 278 2.75 9.29 6.78
CA LEU A 278 3.57 10.23 6.03
C LEU A 278 4.54 11.02 6.93
N TYR A 279 4.13 11.31 8.16
CA TYR A 279 4.94 12.01 9.16
C TYR A 279 5.76 11.06 10.07
N GLY A 280 5.87 9.77 9.69
CA GLY A 280 6.71 8.79 10.37
C GLY A 280 6.08 8.11 11.59
N GLY A 281 4.78 8.28 11.82
CA GLY A 281 4.04 7.57 12.86
C GLY A 281 3.42 6.26 12.36
N GLU A 282 2.91 5.46 13.30
CA GLU A 282 2.22 4.21 12.98
C GLU A 282 0.77 4.27 13.48
N PRO A 283 -0.25 4.37 12.60
CA PRO A 283 -1.65 4.37 13.01
C PRO A 283 -2.02 3.02 13.63
N ALA A 284 -2.63 3.05 14.81
CA ALA A 284 -3.02 1.88 15.60
C ALA A 284 -4.40 1.34 15.25
N ASN A 285 -5.22 2.14 14.55
CA ASN A 285 -6.56 1.74 14.15
C ASN A 285 -7.11 2.67 13.06
N PHE A 286 -8.04 2.14 12.27
CA PHE A 286 -9.08 2.93 11.62
C PHE A 286 -10.26 3.10 12.58
N LEU A 287 -10.84 4.30 12.64
CA LEU A 287 -12.10 4.51 13.34
C LEU A 287 -12.87 5.69 12.73
N ASP A 288 -14.07 5.38 12.24
CA ASP A 288 -15.07 6.36 11.85
C ASP A 288 -16.23 6.37 12.87
N VAL A 289 -16.44 7.53 13.51
CA VAL A 289 -17.56 7.75 14.45
C VAL A 289 -18.87 8.15 13.75
N GLY A 290 -18.84 8.27 12.42
CA GLY A 290 -19.96 8.68 11.58
C GLY A 290 -20.33 10.16 11.72
N GLY A 291 -21.55 10.52 11.33
CA GLY A 291 -22.04 11.90 11.34
C GLY A 291 -22.32 12.48 12.74
N GLY A 292 -22.28 11.65 13.81
CA GLY A 292 -22.59 12.06 15.17
C GLY A 292 -21.56 11.55 16.17
N ALA A 293 -20.77 12.47 16.75
CA ALA A 293 -19.80 12.18 17.82
C ALA A 293 -20.44 12.43 19.20
N THR A 294 -21.41 11.59 19.59
CA THR A 294 -22.01 11.67 20.93
C THR A 294 -20.97 11.31 22.00
N THR A 295 -21.14 11.82 23.22
CA THR A 295 -20.23 11.50 24.35
C THR A 295 -20.10 10.00 24.56
N GLU A 296 -21.19 9.24 24.44
CA GLU A 296 -21.17 7.77 24.58
C GLU A 296 -20.30 7.12 23.50
N LYS A 297 -20.53 7.44 22.22
CA LYS A 297 -19.72 6.90 21.10
C LYS A 297 -18.24 7.22 21.28
N VAL A 298 -17.89 8.45 21.70
CA VAL A 298 -16.50 8.88 21.91
C VAL A 298 -15.88 8.17 23.13
N THR A 299 -16.63 7.99 24.22
CA THR A 299 -16.17 7.24 25.40
C THR A 299 -15.85 5.79 25.05
N GLU A 300 -16.72 5.12 24.31
CA GLU A 300 -16.50 3.72 23.91
C GLU A 300 -15.36 3.58 22.91
N ALA A 301 -15.24 4.51 21.95
CA ALA A 301 -14.08 4.59 21.08
C ALA A 301 -12.75 4.67 21.85
N PHE A 302 -12.67 5.53 22.89
CA PHE A 302 -11.47 5.58 23.73
C PHE A 302 -11.24 4.29 24.50
N LYS A 303 -12.28 3.67 25.08
CA LYS A 303 -12.15 2.39 25.78
C LYS A 303 -11.60 1.29 24.88
N ILE A 304 -12.09 1.20 23.64
CA ILE A 304 -11.64 0.22 22.65
C ILE A 304 -10.17 0.45 22.31
N MET A 305 -9.78 1.68 21.93
CA MET A 305 -8.38 2.00 21.61
C MET A 305 -7.43 1.72 22.79
N LEU A 306 -7.84 2.04 24.02
CA LEU A 306 -7.04 1.84 25.22
C LEU A 306 -6.77 0.36 25.57
N LYS A 307 -7.48 -0.60 24.94
CA LYS A 307 -7.16 -2.03 25.08
C LYS A 307 -5.89 -2.41 24.32
N ASN A 308 -5.47 -1.62 23.32
CA ASN A 308 -4.20 -1.81 22.63
C ASN A 308 -3.04 -1.41 23.57
N PRO A 309 -2.20 -2.34 24.04
CA PRO A 309 -1.10 -2.04 24.96
C PRO A 309 0.01 -1.19 24.31
N ASN A 310 0.07 -1.17 22.97
CA ASN A 310 1.05 -0.39 22.21
C ASN A 310 0.63 1.07 22.04
N LEU A 311 -0.62 1.44 22.35
CA LEU A 311 -1.12 2.80 22.19
C LEU A 311 -0.29 3.81 23.01
N LYS A 312 0.30 4.78 22.33
CA LYS A 312 1.13 5.85 22.93
C LYS A 312 0.52 7.23 22.82
N ALA A 313 -0.31 7.51 21.83
CA ALA A 313 -1.00 8.79 21.67
C ALA A 313 -2.31 8.60 20.90
N ILE A 314 -3.22 9.56 20.98
CA ILE A 314 -4.47 9.58 20.21
C ILE A 314 -4.55 10.89 19.42
N LEU A 315 -4.89 10.79 18.14
CA LEU A 315 -5.31 11.89 17.29
C LEU A 315 -6.83 11.86 17.09
N VAL A 316 -7.52 12.85 17.65
CA VAL A 316 -8.89 13.19 17.30
C VAL A 316 -8.85 14.22 16.17
N ASN A 317 -9.29 13.83 14.98
CA ASN A 317 -9.38 14.73 13.84
C ASN A 317 -10.83 14.85 13.40
N ILE A 318 -11.43 16.01 13.67
CA ILE A 318 -12.84 16.23 13.38
C ILE A 318 -13.04 17.41 12.45
N PHE A 319 -13.80 17.17 11.38
CA PHE A 319 -14.35 18.21 10.53
C PHE A 319 -15.84 18.34 10.81
N GLY A 320 -16.20 19.37 11.58
CA GLY A 320 -17.57 19.74 11.92
C GLY A 320 -18.35 20.15 10.67
N GLY A 321 -19.10 19.18 10.13
CA GLY A 321 -20.13 19.40 9.12
C GLY A 321 -21.42 19.90 9.76
N ILE A 322 -22.36 18.97 10.04
CA ILE A 322 -23.63 19.28 10.69
C ILE A 322 -23.45 19.55 12.20
N MET A 323 -22.46 18.91 12.83
CA MET A 323 -22.16 19.06 14.25
C MET A 323 -21.27 20.28 14.50
N LYS A 324 -21.58 21.04 15.55
CA LYS A 324 -20.78 22.19 15.98
C LYS A 324 -19.58 21.74 16.82
N CYS A 325 -18.45 22.40 16.65
CA CYS A 325 -17.19 22.07 17.32
C CYS A 325 -17.28 22.17 18.86
N ASP A 326 -18.06 23.10 19.42
CA ASP A 326 -18.27 23.19 20.87
C ASP A 326 -18.96 21.94 21.45
N VAL A 327 -19.99 21.41 20.78
CA VAL A 327 -20.67 20.17 21.21
C VAL A 327 -19.73 18.97 21.16
N ILE A 328 -18.90 18.90 20.13
CA ILE A 328 -17.91 17.83 19.97
C ILE A 328 -16.83 17.95 21.04
N ALA A 329 -16.33 19.16 21.30
CA ALA A 329 -15.33 19.41 22.33
C ALA A 329 -15.85 19.00 23.72
N GLU A 330 -17.11 19.31 24.04
CA GLU A 330 -17.77 18.83 25.26
C GLU A 330 -17.75 17.30 25.36
N GLY A 331 -18.13 16.60 24.29
CA GLY A 331 -18.10 15.14 24.23
C GLY A 331 -16.70 14.56 24.44
N VAL A 332 -15.68 15.10 23.75
CA VAL A 332 -14.28 14.68 23.89
C VAL A 332 -13.76 14.91 25.31
N ILE A 333 -14.03 16.08 25.91
CA ILE A 333 -13.60 16.40 27.28
C ILE A 333 -14.27 15.48 28.29
N ALA A 334 -15.59 15.25 28.15
CA ALA A 334 -16.34 14.38 29.03
C ALA A 334 -15.83 12.94 28.94
N ALA A 335 -15.65 12.42 27.73
CA ALA A 335 -15.12 11.09 27.48
C ALA A 335 -13.70 10.93 28.05
N ALA A 336 -12.79 11.87 27.77
CA ALA A 336 -11.41 11.82 28.27
C ALA A 336 -11.34 11.82 29.82
N LYS A 337 -12.22 12.57 30.50
CA LYS A 337 -12.35 12.56 31.97
C LYS A 337 -12.89 11.23 32.48
N GLN A 338 -13.90 10.66 31.82
CA GLN A 338 -14.51 9.39 32.23
C GLN A 338 -13.53 8.22 32.11
N VAL A 339 -12.79 8.14 31.00
CA VAL A 339 -11.81 7.05 30.76
C VAL A 339 -10.48 7.28 31.49
N LYS A 340 -10.28 8.45 32.10
CA LYS A 340 -9.03 8.88 32.75
C LYS A 340 -7.83 8.68 31.81
N LEU A 341 -7.92 9.30 30.64
CA LEU A 341 -6.97 9.10 29.55
C LEU A 341 -5.53 9.38 30.02
N GLN A 342 -4.64 8.39 29.86
CA GLN A 342 -3.23 8.47 30.29
C GLN A 342 -2.27 8.78 29.15
N VAL A 343 -2.70 8.57 27.90
CA VAL A 343 -1.94 8.87 26.70
C VAL A 343 -2.20 10.31 26.25
N PRO A 344 -1.21 11.01 25.64
CA PRO A 344 -1.41 12.32 25.06
C PRO A 344 -2.55 12.35 24.03
N LEU A 345 -3.35 13.41 24.09
CA LEU A 345 -4.47 13.62 23.18
C LEU A 345 -4.19 14.83 22.30
N VAL A 346 -4.03 14.60 21.00
CA VAL A 346 -3.97 15.66 19.99
C VAL A 346 -5.36 15.82 19.39
N VAL A 347 -5.86 17.04 19.34
CA VAL A 347 -7.17 17.35 18.78
C VAL A 347 -7.04 18.38 17.69
N ARG A 348 -7.51 18.04 16.50
CA ARG A 348 -7.70 18.98 15.40
C ARG A 348 -9.18 19.08 15.08
N MET A 349 -9.69 20.31 15.10
CA MET A 349 -11.10 20.60 14.86
C MET A 349 -11.23 21.74 13.86
N LYS A 350 -12.13 21.56 12.88
CA LYS A 350 -12.54 22.58 11.91
C LYS A 350 -14.05 22.60 11.78
N GLY A 351 -14.64 23.77 11.56
CA GLY A 351 -16.08 23.90 11.29
C GLY A 351 -16.77 24.98 12.11
N THR A 352 -18.09 24.87 12.26
CA THR A 352 -18.90 25.82 13.03
C THR A 352 -18.48 25.82 14.50
N ASN A 353 -18.32 27.00 15.11
CA ASN A 353 -17.86 27.17 16.50
C ASN A 353 -16.44 26.64 16.78
N GLU A 354 -15.57 26.57 15.77
CA GLU A 354 -14.18 26.12 15.92
C GLU A 354 -13.44 26.80 17.08
N ASP A 355 -13.46 28.14 17.12
CA ASP A 355 -12.75 28.91 18.15
C ASP A 355 -13.28 28.62 19.56
N LEU A 356 -14.60 28.48 19.69
CA LEU A 356 -15.24 28.14 20.96
C LEU A 356 -14.86 26.72 21.40
N GLY A 357 -14.90 25.74 20.50
CA GLY A 357 -14.49 24.37 20.78
C GLY A 357 -13.01 24.29 21.21
N LYS A 358 -12.11 24.99 20.51
CA LYS A 358 -10.69 25.07 20.90
C LYS A 358 -10.50 25.70 22.27
N LYS A 359 -11.24 26.76 22.57
CA LYS A 359 -11.23 27.39 23.90
C LYS A 359 -11.69 26.40 24.98
N MET A 360 -12.77 25.66 24.75
CA MET A 360 -13.25 24.64 25.67
C MET A 360 -12.21 23.55 25.94
N LEU A 361 -11.50 23.09 24.91
CA LEU A 361 -10.41 22.11 25.06
C LEU A 361 -9.27 22.66 25.92
N ALA A 362 -8.85 23.90 25.67
CA ALA A 362 -7.78 24.57 26.42
C ALA A 362 -8.16 24.80 27.90
N ASP A 363 -9.41 25.20 28.16
CA ASP A 363 -9.93 25.49 29.50
C ASP A 363 -10.32 24.22 30.29
N SER A 364 -10.26 23.04 29.66
CA SER A 364 -10.78 21.77 30.22
C SER A 364 -10.01 21.23 31.43
N GLY A 365 -8.77 21.69 31.62
CA GLY A 365 -7.81 21.19 32.59
C GLY A 365 -7.16 19.85 32.21
N LEU A 366 -7.45 19.32 31.02
CA LEU A 366 -6.83 18.11 30.48
C LEU A 366 -5.59 18.47 29.64
N PRO A 367 -4.57 17.59 29.57
CA PRO A 367 -3.39 17.79 28.74
C PRO A 367 -3.68 17.57 27.25
N ILE A 368 -4.55 18.41 26.67
CA ILE A 368 -4.97 18.33 25.27
C ILE A 368 -4.10 19.24 24.39
N ILE A 369 -3.55 18.69 23.33
CA ILE A 369 -2.71 19.39 22.35
C ILE A 369 -3.60 19.78 21.16
N SER A 370 -3.92 21.05 21.01
CA SER A 370 -4.76 21.53 19.91
C SER A 370 -3.94 21.80 18.64
N ALA A 371 -4.35 21.29 17.48
CA ALA A 371 -3.70 21.54 16.19
C ALA A 371 -4.64 22.24 15.18
N ASP A 372 -4.10 23.10 14.31
CA ASP A 372 -4.91 23.87 13.35
C ASP A 372 -5.00 23.21 11.98
N THR A 373 -3.94 22.52 11.55
CA THR A 373 -3.85 21.86 10.25
C THR A 373 -3.65 20.36 10.41
N MET A 374 -3.93 19.59 9.35
CA MET A 374 -3.64 18.15 9.32
C MET A 374 -2.15 17.86 9.56
N ALA A 375 -1.27 18.60 8.87
CA ALA A 375 0.18 18.53 9.03
C ALA A 375 0.61 18.73 10.48
N GLN A 376 0.14 19.81 11.12
CA GLN A 376 0.45 20.06 12.53
C GLN A 376 -0.11 18.99 13.44
N ALA A 377 -1.31 18.47 13.17
CA ALA A 377 -1.89 17.41 13.99
C ALA A 377 -1.04 16.13 13.93
N ALA A 378 -0.57 15.76 12.74
CA ALA A 378 0.31 14.62 12.53
C ALA A 378 1.68 14.82 13.20
N GLU A 379 2.37 15.94 12.94
CA GLU A 379 3.66 16.27 13.58
C GLU A 379 3.57 16.17 15.10
N ARG A 380 2.51 16.72 15.69
CA ARG A 380 2.34 16.75 17.14
C ARG A 380 1.99 15.40 17.73
N VAL A 381 1.15 14.61 17.07
CA VAL A 381 0.79 13.28 17.61
C VAL A 381 1.96 12.31 17.49
N VAL A 382 2.76 12.41 16.44
CA VAL A 382 4.01 11.63 16.30
C VAL A 382 5.00 12.03 17.38
N ALA A 383 5.27 13.34 17.55
CA ALA A 383 6.14 13.82 18.61
C ALA A 383 5.65 13.37 20.01
N ALA A 384 4.34 13.46 20.26
CA ALA A 384 3.75 13.03 21.53
C ALA A 384 3.87 11.52 21.76
N ALA A 385 3.70 10.70 20.72
CA ALA A 385 3.89 9.25 20.78
C ALA A 385 5.35 8.85 21.08
N GLU A 386 6.31 9.64 20.61
CA GLU A 386 7.75 9.49 20.89
C GLU A 386 8.18 10.09 22.24
N GLY A 387 7.28 10.73 22.98
CA GLY A 387 7.59 11.43 24.24
C GLY A 387 8.37 12.73 24.07
N LYS A 388 8.41 13.31 22.87
CA LYS A 388 9.00 14.63 22.58
C LYS A 388 7.99 15.75 22.87
N ASP A 389 8.47 16.97 23.12
CA ASP A 389 7.60 18.13 23.34
C ASP A 389 6.78 18.45 22.07
N PRO A 390 5.45 18.26 22.09
CA PRO A 390 4.60 18.46 20.93
C PRO A 390 4.24 19.95 20.70
N SER A 391 4.66 20.86 21.58
CA SER A 391 4.45 22.30 21.42
C SER A 391 5.53 23.00 20.59
N GLY A 392 6.63 22.30 20.30
CA GLY A 392 7.81 22.86 19.64
C GLY A 392 8.52 23.95 20.45
N LYS A 393 8.24 24.09 21.77
CA LYS A 393 8.81 25.14 22.63
C LYS A 393 9.93 24.67 23.56
N GLY A 394 10.30 23.40 23.50
CA GLY A 394 11.29 22.77 24.37
C GLY A 394 12.63 22.40 23.72
N SER A 395 13.14 23.18 22.76
CA SER A 395 14.56 23.08 22.40
C SER A 395 15.28 24.28 23.01
N SER A 396 16.07 24.06 24.06
CA SER A 396 16.99 25.11 24.54
C SER A 396 17.92 25.53 23.40
N LEU A 397 18.50 26.73 23.45
CA LEU A 397 19.57 27.14 22.50
C LEU A 397 20.72 26.11 22.45
N ALA A 398 20.89 25.29 23.50
CA ALA A 398 21.83 24.16 23.53
C ALA A 398 21.30 22.91 22.81
N ASP A 399 19.99 22.61 22.85
CA ASP A 399 19.37 21.51 22.07
C ASP A 399 19.24 21.89 20.59
N GLN A 400 18.97 23.17 20.30
CA GLN A 400 19.09 23.74 18.96
C GLN A 400 20.55 23.72 18.51
N ALA A 401 21.55 24.01 19.36
CA ALA A 401 22.96 23.91 19.01
C ALA A 401 23.47 22.45 18.87
N ALA A 402 22.88 21.48 19.58
CA ALA A 402 23.15 20.06 19.38
C ALA A 402 22.52 19.55 18.06
N GLY A 403 21.33 20.07 17.71
CA GLY A 403 20.70 19.90 16.40
C GLY A 403 21.41 20.67 15.27
N PHE A 404 21.99 21.84 15.52
CA PHE A 404 22.83 22.59 14.57
C PHE A 404 24.24 22.03 14.52
N GLY A 405 24.72 21.31 15.52
CA GLY A 405 25.93 20.51 15.46
C GLY A 405 25.74 19.30 14.53
N SER A 406 24.61 18.60 14.64
CA SER A 406 24.27 17.49 13.73
C SER A 406 23.75 17.95 12.36
N VAL A 407 23.26 19.19 12.21
CA VAL A 407 22.86 19.81 10.93
C VAL A 407 23.99 20.63 10.31
N ALA A 408 25.02 21.10 11.02
CA ALA A 408 26.22 21.69 10.41
C ALA A 408 27.22 20.59 10.01
N VAL A 409 27.31 19.50 10.79
CA VAL A 409 27.98 18.27 10.35
C VAL A 409 27.11 17.57 9.30
N GLY A 410 25.78 17.58 9.42
CA GLY A 410 24.85 16.98 8.46
C GLY A 410 24.71 17.75 7.14
N VAL A 411 24.62 19.07 7.13
CA VAL A 411 24.57 19.92 5.92
C VAL A 411 25.97 20.16 5.37
N GLY A 412 27.03 20.08 6.18
CA GLY A 412 28.40 19.97 5.67
C GLY A 412 28.63 18.63 4.95
N THR A 413 28.13 17.53 5.50
CA THR A 413 28.27 16.18 4.88
C THR A 413 27.20 15.91 3.82
N VAL A 414 26.06 16.61 3.81
CA VAL A 414 25.01 16.55 2.77
C VAL A 414 25.21 17.65 1.72
N ALA A 415 25.92 18.75 1.94
CA ALA A 415 26.33 19.66 0.86
C ALA A 415 27.60 19.14 0.17
N VAL A 416 28.61 18.65 0.92
CA VAL A 416 29.76 17.94 0.32
C VAL A 416 29.33 16.57 -0.22
N GLY A 417 28.38 15.90 0.44
CA GLY A 417 27.81 14.62 0.02
C GLY A 417 26.71 14.73 -1.03
N ALA A 418 25.97 15.82 -1.17
CA ALA A 418 25.05 16.05 -2.30
C ALA A 418 25.77 16.71 -3.46
N VAL A 419 26.86 17.48 -3.28
CA VAL A 419 27.73 17.86 -4.40
C VAL A 419 28.55 16.66 -4.88
N SER A 420 28.98 15.77 -3.97
CA SER A 420 29.59 14.47 -4.29
C SER A 420 28.57 13.45 -4.82
N ALA A 421 27.30 13.42 -4.36
CA ALA A 421 26.26 12.51 -4.85
C ALA A 421 25.48 13.07 -6.05
N LEU A 422 25.50 14.39 -6.29
CA LEU A 422 25.10 14.96 -7.58
C LEU A 422 26.21 14.75 -8.59
N SER A 423 27.50 14.94 -8.26
CA SER A 423 28.59 14.66 -9.22
C SER A 423 28.82 13.15 -9.45
N ASN A 424 28.74 12.31 -8.41
CA ASN A 424 28.84 10.84 -8.52
C ASN A 424 27.51 10.19 -8.91
N GLY A 425 26.36 10.83 -8.68
CA GLY A 425 25.05 10.34 -9.11
C GLY A 425 24.74 10.69 -10.56
N THR A 426 25.11 11.87 -11.06
CA THR A 426 25.05 12.14 -12.50
C THR A 426 26.12 11.36 -13.26
N SER A 427 27.30 11.09 -12.67
CA SER A 427 28.29 10.19 -13.30
C SER A 427 27.91 8.71 -13.19
N ALA A 428 27.26 8.24 -12.12
CA ALA A 428 26.81 6.85 -11.99
C ALA A 428 25.54 6.54 -12.77
N VAL A 429 24.62 7.50 -12.94
CA VAL A 429 23.45 7.34 -13.84
C VAL A 429 23.89 7.43 -15.29
N ALA A 430 24.85 8.31 -15.64
CA ALA A 430 25.46 8.33 -16.97
C ALA A 430 26.32 7.08 -17.23
N HIS A 431 27.11 6.60 -16.26
CA HIS A 431 27.86 5.35 -16.39
C HIS A 431 26.95 4.13 -16.44
N ALA A 432 25.87 4.06 -15.65
CA ALA A 432 24.93 2.93 -15.71
C ALA A 432 24.07 2.95 -16.99
N ALA A 433 23.77 4.14 -17.54
CA ALA A 433 23.13 4.27 -18.83
C ALA A 433 24.08 3.91 -19.98
N LEU A 434 25.35 4.34 -19.94
CA LEU A 434 26.39 3.97 -20.91
C LEU A 434 26.77 2.49 -20.80
N GLU A 435 26.90 1.94 -19.59
CA GLU A 435 27.19 0.52 -19.35
C GLU A 435 25.99 -0.38 -19.67
N GLY A 436 24.76 0.15 -19.54
CA GLY A 436 23.54 -0.50 -20.01
C GLY A 436 23.40 -0.50 -21.54
N VAL A 437 23.84 0.59 -22.19
CA VAL A 437 23.91 0.68 -23.67
C VAL A 437 25.05 -0.18 -24.20
N ASP A 438 26.22 -0.22 -23.56
CA ASP A 438 27.35 -1.09 -23.91
C ASP A 438 26.99 -2.56 -23.69
N LYS A 439 26.32 -2.94 -22.58
CA LYS A 439 25.84 -4.32 -22.38
C LYS A 439 24.72 -4.71 -23.36
N ALA A 440 23.88 -3.77 -23.77
CA ALA A 440 22.88 -4.01 -24.81
C ALA A 440 23.53 -4.14 -26.20
N ALA A 441 24.59 -3.37 -26.48
CA ALA A 441 25.39 -3.48 -27.70
C ALA A 441 26.19 -4.79 -27.73
N ASP A 442 26.89 -5.15 -26.65
CA ASP A 442 27.60 -6.43 -26.49
C ASP A 442 26.63 -7.62 -26.59
N GLY A 443 25.43 -7.49 -26.02
CA GLY A 443 24.37 -8.48 -26.12
C GLY A 443 23.85 -8.64 -27.56
N LEU A 444 23.64 -7.54 -28.28
CA LEU A 444 23.27 -7.57 -29.71
C LEU A 444 24.40 -8.10 -30.60
N GLU A 445 25.66 -7.76 -30.32
CA GLU A 445 26.84 -8.26 -31.03
C GLU A 445 27.03 -9.77 -30.79
N THR A 446 26.80 -10.25 -29.56
CA THR A 446 26.83 -11.68 -29.23
C THR A 446 25.70 -12.44 -29.93
N VAL A 447 24.50 -11.86 -30.03
CA VAL A 447 23.36 -12.45 -30.76
C VAL A 447 23.62 -12.43 -32.27
N ALA A 448 24.25 -11.38 -32.80
CA ALA A 448 24.62 -11.26 -34.21
C ALA A 448 25.74 -12.25 -34.60
N HIS A 449 26.79 -12.39 -33.78
CA HIS A 449 27.84 -13.39 -33.97
C HIS A 449 27.30 -14.82 -33.81
N GLY A 450 26.42 -15.06 -32.85
CA GLY A 450 25.75 -16.37 -32.70
C GLY A 450 24.86 -16.73 -33.89
N ALA A 451 24.17 -15.74 -34.49
CA ALA A 451 23.39 -15.94 -35.71
C ALA A 451 24.30 -16.15 -36.94
N PHE A 452 25.43 -15.44 -37.02
CA PHE A 452 26.44 -15.60 -38.08
C PHE A 452 27.09 -16.99 -38.04
N ASP A 453 27.54 -17.45 -36.87
CA ASP A 453 28.16 -18.76 -36.68
C ASP A 453 27.18 -19.90 -37.00
N ALA A 454 25.90 -19.74 -36.67
CA ALA A 454 24.87 -20.71 -37.00
C ALA A 454 24.61 -20.78 -38.52
N VAL A 455 24.66 -19.65 -39.22
CA VAL A 455 24.48 -19.59 -40.68
C VAL A 455 25.72 -20.12 -41.41
N VAL A 456 26.93 -19.80 -40.95
CA VAL A 456 28.19 -20.32 -41.51
C VAL A 456 28.29 -21.84 -41.29
N SER A 457 28.00 -22.32 -40.08
CA SER A 457 27.97 -23.77 -39.81
C SER A 457 26.92 -24.49 -40.65
N GLY A 458 25.77 -23.85 -40.90
CA GLY A 458 24.74 -24.35 -41.80
C GLY A 458 25.18 -24.40 -43.27
N ALA A 459 25.89 -23.38 -43.73
CA ALA A 459 26.42 -23.29 -45.09
C ALA A 459 27.55 -24.30 -45.34
N GLU A 460 28.49 -24.46 -44.40
CA GLU A 460 29.55 -25.46 -44.46
C GLU A 460 28.98 -26.88 -44.49
N ALA A 461 27.96 -27.17 -43.67
CA ALA A 461 27.27 -28.45 -43.67
C ALA A 461 26.54 -28.74 -45.00
N ILE A 462 26.02 -27.71 -45.69
CA ILE A 462 25.39 -27.86 -47.01
C ILE A 462 26.45 -28.07 -48.09
N VAL A 463 27.60 -27.41 -48.00
CA VAL A 463 28.71 -27.56 -48.95
C VAL A 463 29.34 -28.95 -48.84
N ASP A 464 29.58 -29.46 -47.63
CA ASP A 464 30.11 -30.83 -47.40
C ASP A 464 29.15 -31.92 -47.91
N LYS A 465 27.84 -31.67 -47.78
CA LYS A 465 26.81 -32.59 -48.28
C LYS A 465 26.66 -32.53 -49.80
N SER A 466 27.00 -31.40 -50.43
CA SER A 466 26.90 -31.21 -51.88
C SER A 466 28.16 -31.67 -52.62
N SER A 467 29.34 -31.48 -52.04
CA SER A 467 30.63 -31.94 -52.57
C SER A 467 30.72 -33.48 -52.57
N SER A 468 30.11 -34.15 -51.59
CA SER A 468 30.00 -35.61 -51.55
C SER A 468 28.98 -36.19 -52.55
N MET A 469 28.00 -35.40 -53.03
CA MET A 469 26.94 -35.86 -53.94
C MET A 469 27.22 -35.59 -55.43
N LEU A 470 27.97 -34.54 -55.79
CA LEU A 470 28.07 -34.05 -57.18
C LEU A 470 29.47 -34.07 -57.81
N GLY A 471 30.51 -34.53 -57.10
CA GLY A 471 31.85 -34.71 -57.69
C GLY A 471 32.48 -33.44 -58.25
N LEU A 472 32.19 -32.28 -57.63
CA LEU A 472 32.74 -30.97 -58.02
C LEU A 472 34.19 -30.85 -57.57
N THR A 473 35.05 -30.28 -58.44
CA THR A 473 36.46 -30.02 -58.12
C THR A 473 36.59 -28.87 -57.12
N ALA A 474 37.50 -28.98 -56.15
CA ALA A 474 37.66 -28.10 -54.99
C ALA A 474 37.62 -26.58 -55.27
N GLY A 475 38.04 -26.14 -56.46
CA GLY A 475 37.99 -24.72 -56.85
C GLY A 475 36.57 -24.14 -56.93
N VAL A 476 35.60 -24.87 -57.48
CA VAL A 476 34.22 -24.36 -57.69
C VAL A 476 33.43 -24.30 -56.38
N ALA A 477 33.78 -25.15 -55.41
CA ALA A 477 33.19 -25.10 -54.07
C ALA A 477 33.74 -23.92 -53.24
N GLY A 478 35.04 -23.61 -53.40
CA GLY A 478 35.67 -22.44 -52.77
C GLY A 478 35.05 -21.13 -53.25
N ASP A 479 34.92 -20.95 -54.57
CA ASP A 479 34.35 -19.72 -55.15
C ASP A 479 32.89 -19.45 -54.68
N LEU A 480 32.10 -20.52 -54.46
CA LEU A 480 30.72 -20.40 -53.98
C LEU A 480 30.66 -20.03 -52.48
N VAL A 481 31.57 -20.59 -51.66
CA VAL A 481 31.72 -20.23 -50.25
C VAL A 481 32.18 -18.79 -50.10
N ASP A 482 33.14 -18.36 -50.94
CA ASP A 482 33.65 -16.99 -50.94
C ASP A 482 32.56 -16.00 -51.36
N THR A 483 31.75 -16.33 -52.38
CA THR A 483 30.63 -15.48 -52.82
C THR A 483 29.52 -15.36 -51.75
N VAL A 484 29.19 -16.46 -51.05
CA VAL A 484 28.22 -16.42 -49.95
C VAL A 484 28.79 -15.67 -48.74
N GLY A 485 30.08 -15.82 -48.46
CA GLY A 485 30.80 -15.07 -47.42
C GLY A 485 30.80 -13.56 -47.69
N GLU A 486 31.01 -13.12 -48.94
CA GLU A 486 30.94 -11.71 -49.32
C GLU A 486 29.52 -11.12 -49.18
N VAL A 487 28.49 -11.86 -49.58
CA VAL A 487 27.09 -11.40 -49.47
C VAL A 487 26.62 -11.34 -48.01
N VAL A 488 26.98 -12.31 -47.19
CA VAL A 488 26.63 -12.34 -45.75
C VAL A 488 27.46 -11.31 -44.97
N GLY A 489 28.75 -11.13 -45.31
CA GLY A 489 29.60 -10.08 -44.77
C GLY A 489 29.04 -8.68 -45.04
N GLY A 490 28.58 -8.41 -46.27
CA GLY A 490 27.95 -7.13 -46.61
C GLY A 490 26.62 -6.87 -45.88
N VAL A 491 25.82 -7.90 -45.61
CA VAL A 491 24.57 -7.77 -44.81
C VAL A 491 24.88 -7.54 -43.33
N ALA A 492 25.91 -8.20 -42.78
CA ALA A 492 26.37 -7.98 -41.41
C ALA A 492 26.97 -6.58 -41.22
N GLU A 493 27.75 -6.10 -42.19
CA GLU A 493 28.32 -4.74 -42.20
C GLU A 493 27.21 -3.69 -42.30
N THR A 494 26.21 -3.88 -43.18
CA THR A 494 25.04 -2.98 -43.27
C THR A 494 24.20 -2.98 -41.99
N ALA A 495 24.04 -4.13 -41.33
CA ALA A 495 23.32 -4.24 -40.07
C ALA A 495 24.10 -3.58 -38.90
N ALA A 496 25.43 -3.72 -38.88
CA ALA A 496 26.30 -3.05 -37.91
C ALA A 496 26.35 -1.53 -38.13
N GLU A 497 26.38 -1.07 -39.39
CA GLU A 497 26.27 0.36 -39.73
C GLU A 497 24.90 0.93 -39.36
N THR A 498 23.81 0.18 -39.56
CA THR A 498 22.45 0.61 -39.19
C THR A 498 22.27 0.64 -37.67
N ALA A 499 22.79 -0.37 -36.96
CA ALA A 499 22.80 -0.39 -35.49
C ALA A 499 23.68 0.74 -34.92
N GLY A 500 24.84 0.98 -35.53
CA GLY A 500 25.74 2.10 -35.22
C GLY A 500 25.10 3.46 -35.48
N ALA A 501 24.33 3.62 -36.57
CA ALA A 501 23.62 4.86 -36.89
C ALA A 501 22.43 5.12 -35.93
N VAL A 502 21.71 4.07 -35.51
CA VAL A 502 20.64 4.16 -34.49
C VAL A 502 21.23 4.46 -33.11
N ALA A 503 22.36 3.84 -32.75
CA ALA A 503 23.08 4.12 -31.52
C ALA A 503 23.68 5.54 -31.52
N SER A 504 24.26 6.00 -32.64
CA SER A 504 24.75 7.38 -32.78
C SER A 504 23.61 8.41 -32.79
N GLY A 505 22.45 8.06 -33.34
CA GLY A 505 21.24 8.90 -33.30
C GLY A 505 20.68 9.02 -31.89
N ALA A 506 20.62 7.91 -31.14
CA ALA A 506 20.21 7.90 -29.74
C ALA A 506 21.21 8.65 -28.83
N ALA A 507 22.52 8.48 -29.08
CA ALA A 507 23.57 9.24 -28.42
C ALA A 507 23.48 10.73 -28.77
N HIS A 508 23.22 11.10 -30.03
CA HIS A 508 23.07 12.50 -30.43
C HIS A 508 21.83 13.15 -29.79
N VAL A 509 20.71 12.44 -29.66
CA VAL A 509 19.50 12.93 -28.95
C VAL A 509 19.76 13.05 -27.44
N ALA A 510 20.51 12.12 -26.85
CA ALA A 510 20.92 12.20 -25.45
C ALA A 510 21.93 13.34 -25.20
N THR A 511 22.84 13.59 -26.14
CA THR A 511 23.78 14.72 -26.10
C THR A 511 23.07 16.05 -26.37
N GLU A 512 22.09 16.13 -27.28
CA GLU A 512 21.26 17.34 -27.45
C GLU A 512 20.37 17.61 -26.24
N ALA A 513 19.88 16.57 -25.57
CA ALA A 513 19.13 16.70 -24.33
C ALA A 513 20.05 17.12 -23.18
N TYR A 514 21.27 16.59 -23.12
CA TYR A 514 22.31 17.01 -22.18
C TYR A 514 22.74 18.45 -22.42
N ASP A 515 23.06 18.85 -23.66
CA ASP A 515 23.44 20.20 -24.03
C ASP A 515 22.28 21.20 -23.78
N LYS A 516 21.01 20.83 -24.01
CA LYS A 516 19.86 21.69 -23.64
C LYS A 516 19.67 21.81 -22.12
N VAL A 517 20.01 20.77 -21.36
CA VAL A 517 19.99 20.79 -19.89
C VAL A 517 21.20 21.55 -19.33
N VAL A 518 22.36 21.47 -19.98
CA VAL A 518 23.59 22.18 -19.62
C VAL A 518 23.52 23.65 -20.03
N ASP A 519 23.03 24.00 -21.23
CA ASP A 519 22.74 25.38 -21.64
C ASP A 519 21.66 25.99 -20.75
N GLY A 520 20.62 25.21 -20.40
CA GLY A 520 19.61 25.62 -19.42
C GLY A 520 20.21 25.84 -18.02
N ALA A 521 21.14 24.98 -17.60
CA ALA A 521 21.86 25.12 -16.33
C ALA A 521 22.89 26.27 -16.35
N GLU A 522 23.55 26.55 -17.49
CA GLU A 522 24.47 27.68 -17.67
C GLU A 522 23.72 29.01 -17.74
N VAL A 523 22.52 29.08 -18.32
CA VAL A 523 21.65 30.26 -18.27
C VAL A 523 21.13 30.50 -16.83
N VAL A 524 20.84 29.43 -16.10
CA VAL A 524 20.47 29.50 -14.67
C VAL A 524 21.69 29.88 -13.82
N LEU A 525 22.88 29.37 -14.11
CA LEU A 525 24.14 29.66 -13.40
C LEU A 525 24.72 31.03 -13.77
N SER A 526 24.51 31.54 -14.98
CA SER A 526 24.87 32.90 -15.40
C SER A 526 23.87 33.91 -14.83
N GLY A 527 22.57 33.58 -14.77
CA GLY A 527 21.56 34.35 -14.06
C GLY A 527 21.78 34.37 -12.54
N VAL A 528 22.19 33.25 -11.95
CA VAL A 528 22.62 33.16 -10.55
C VAL A 528 23.98 33.85 -10.34
N GLY A 529 24.89 33.83 -11.31
CA GLY A 529 26.18 34.49 -11.27
C GLY A 529 26.09 36.01 -11.38
N GLU A 530 25.20 36.55 -12.23
CA GLU A 530 24.86 37.98 -12.28
C GLU A 530 24.07 38.41 -11.04
N ALA A 531 23.17 37.57 -10.52
CA ALA A 531 22.46 37.82 -9.27
C ALA A 531 23.41 37.80 -8.05
N VAL A 532 24.35 36.86 -7.98
CA VAL A 532 25.38 36.76 -6.92
C VAL A 532 26.46 37.84 -7.10
N GLY A 533 26.77 38.25 -8.32
CA GLY A 533 27.65 39.39 -8.61
C GLY A 533 27.04 40.73 -8.22
N THR A 534 25.75 40.93 -8.49
CA THR A 534 24.99 42.13 -8.08
C THR A 534 24.76 42.14 -6.56
N VAL A 535 24.44 41.00 -5.96
CA VAL A 535 24.35 40.82 -4.49
C VAL A 535 25.74 40.97 -3.85
N GLY A 536 26.82 40.52 -4.50
CA GLY A 536 28.21 40.66 -4.05
C GLY A 536 28.72 42.11 -4.12
N GLN A 537 28.32 42.90 -5.12
CA GLN A 537 28.60 44.33 -5.17
C GLN A 537 27.78 45.14 -4.16
N VAL A 538 26.53 44.73 -3.90
CA VAL A 538 25.68 45.34 -2.86
C VAL A 538 26.18 44.96 -1.46
N VAL A 539 26.56 43.70 -1.22
CA VAL A 539 27.13 43.24 0.05
C VAL A 539 28.55 43.78 0.24
N GLY A 540 29.34 43.91 -0.83
CA GLY A 540 30.68 44.51 -0.82
C GLY A 540 30.64 46.01 -0.49
N SER A 541 29.73 46.77 -1.11
CA SER A 541 29.55 48.20 -0.80
C SER A 541 28.97 48.44 0.61
N VAL A 542 28.09 47.54 1.09
CA VAL A 542 27.58 47.53 2.47
C VAL A 542 28.67 47.13 3.48
N ALA A 543 29.55 46.19 3.13
CA ALA A 543 30.68 45.76 3.95
C ALA A 543 31.81 46.78 3.99
N GLU A 544 32.13 47.48 2.89
CA GLU A 544 33.07 48.62 2.89
C GLU A 544 32.52 49.80 3.69
N THR A 545 31.22 50.10 3.58
CA THR A 545 30.57 51.15 4.38
C THR A 545 30.53 50.78 5.87
N ALA A 546 30.28 49.50 6.19
CA ALA A 546 30.32 48.98 7.56
C ALA A 546 31.75 48.91 8.12
N ALA A 547 32.75 48.51 7.33
CA ALA A 547 34.15 48.46 7.73
C ALA A 547 34.75 49.87 7.89
N ALA A 548 34.36 50.85 7.07
CA ALA A 548 34.73 52.25 7.26
C ALA A 548 34.09 52.85 8.53
N THR A 549 32.85 52.44 8.86
CA THR A 549 32.14 52.90 10.07
C THR A 549 32.69 52.23 11.34
N VAL A 550 32.99 50.92 11.29
CA VAL A 550 33.60 50.18 12.41
C VAL A 550 35.07 50.55 12.60
N GLY A 551 35.80 50.83 11.52
CA GLY A 551 37.17 51.36 11.55
C GLY A 551 37.25 52.77 12.15
N ALA A 552 36.30 53.66 11.82
CA ALA A 552 36.22 55.00 12.42
C ALA A 552 35.84 54.96 13.92
N VAL A 553 35.00 54.01 14.33
CA VAL A 553 34.62 53.81 15.74
C VAL A 553 35.73 53.11 16.55
N GLY A 554 36.46 52.17 15.93
CA GLY A 554 37.60 51.48 16.54
C GLY A 554 38.86 52.36 16.69
N ALA A 555 39.16 53.21 15.70
CA ALA A 555 40.29 54.14 15.78
C ALA A 555 40.05 55.26 16.82
N GLY A 556 38.79 55.68 17.03
CA GLY A 556 38.42 56.63 18.10
C GLY A 556 38.51 56.04 19.51
N ALA A 557 38.17 54.76 19.68
CA ALA A 557 38.25 54.07 20.97
C ALA A 557 39.70 53.72 21.38
N ALA A 558 40.60 53.44 20.42
CA ALA A 558 42.01 53.21 20.69
C ALA A 558 42.80 54.50 21.01
N ALA A 559 42.38 55.66 20.48
CA ALA A 559 43.01 56.95 20.77
C ALA A 559 42.58 57.56 22.13
N MET A 560 41.43 57.17 22.70
CA MET A 560 40.98 57.64 24.03
C MET A 560 41.55 56.83 25.21
N VAL A 561 42.18 55.67 24.97
CA VAL A 561 42.79 54.84 26.04
C VAL A 561 44.30 55.10 26.17
N GLY A 562 44.92 55.82 25.23
CA GLY A 562 46.37 56.04 25.16
C GLY A 562 46.89 57.44 25.54
N LEU A 563 46.03 58.42 25.84
CA LEU A 563 46.47 59.78 26.19
C LEU A 563 45.65 60.37 27.33
N SER A 564 46.38 60.97 28.27
CA SER A 564 45.94 61.87 29.33
C SER A 564 45.65 61.24 30.70
N GLY A 565 46.74 61.04 31.45
CA GLY A 565 46.73 61.53 32.83
C GLY A 565 46.57 63.05 32.87
N LYS A 566 45.94 63.53 33.95
CA LYS A 566 45.63 64.92 34.37
C LYS A 566 44.19 65.41 34.16
N ASP A 567 43.58 65.62 35.34
CA ASP A 567 42.83 66.79 35.81
C ASP A 567 41.50 67.24 35.17
N ASP A 568 40.52 67.34 36.09
CA ASP A 568 39.47 68.36 36.26
C ASP A 568 38.31 68.54 35.24
N LYS A 569 37.11 68.36 35.82
CA LYS A 569 35.89 69.20 35.73
C LYS A 569 35.12 69.38 34.40
N ASN A 570 33.86 68.94 34.50
CA ASN A 570 32.62 69.63 34.11
C ASN A 570 32.16 69.61 32.62
N GLN A 571 30.87 69.26 32.48
CA GLN A 571 29.91 69.56 31.40
C GLN A 571 29.83 68.76 30.06
N SER A 572 28.69 68.05 29.98
CA SER A 572 27.63 68.09 28.93
C SER A 572 27.64 67.13 27.72
N SER A 573 26.66 66.20 27.79
CA SER A 573 25.74 65.70 26.76
C SER A 573 26.21 65.36 25.33
N GLY A 574 26.07 64.08 24.97
CA GLY A 574 25.79 63.62 23.61
C GLY A 574 26.74 62.52 23.13
N GLY A 575 26.32 61.25 23.13
CA GLY A 575 27.20 60.17 22.65
C GLY A 575 26.54 58.89 22.14
N LEU A 576 25.47 58.39 22.78
CA LEU A 576 24.92 57.07 22.40
C LEU A 576 23.41 57.06 22.16
N ALA A 577 22.64 57.77 22.99
CA ALA A 577 21.18 57.80 22.90
C ALA A 577 20.65 58.55 21.66
N GLY A 578 21.42 59.51 21.13
CA GLY A 578 21.08 60.22 19.89
C GLY A 578 21.27 59.38 18.63
N LEU A 579 22.19 58.40 18.67
CA LEU A 579 22.51 57.55 17.53
C LEU A 579 21.40 56.50 17.30
N LEU A 580 20.91 55.87 18.37
CA LEU A 580 19.87 54.82 18.30
C LEU A 580 18.51 55.36 17.87
N LYS A 581 18.15 56.58 18.26
CA LYS A 581 16.91 57.24 17.77
C LYS A 581 16.96 57.59 16.29
N ARG A 582 18.16 57.79 15.72
CA ARG A 582 18.32 58.24 14.33
C ARG A 582 18.30 57.09 13.32
N PHE A 583 18.46 55.83 13.76
CA PHE A 583 18.59 54.65 12.88
C PHE A 583 17.66 53.47 13.20
N TRP A 584 16.61 53.66 14.01
CA TRP A 584 15.60 52.61 14.32
C TRP A 584 14.87 52.04 13.08
N TRP A 585 14.81 52.77 11.97
CA TRP A 585 14.13 52.33 10.74
C TRP A 585 14.95 51.32 9.90
N VAL A 586 16.23 51.11 10.21
CA VAL A 586 17.14 50.23 9.44
C VAL A 586 16.77 48.73 9.56
N PRO A 587 16.44 48.17 10.74
CA PRO A 587 15.97 46.79 10.85
C PRO A 587 14.63 46.55 10.14
N LEU A 588 13.76 47.57 10.09
CA LEU A 588 12.45 47.46 9.43
C LEU A 588 12.60 47.33 7.91
N LEU A 589 13.53 48.08 7.31
CA LEU A 589 13.89 47.97 5.90
C LEU A 589 14.50 46.61 5.56
N LEU A 590 15.29 46.03 6.46
CA LEU A 590 15.86 44.69 6.32
C LEU A 590 14.78 43.59 6.32
N ILE A 591 13.76 43.72 7.17
CA ILE A 591 12.64 42.77 7.21
C ILE A 591 11.77 42.88 5.95
N VAL A 592 11.52 44.10 5.46
CA VAL A 592 10.78 44.31 4.19
C VAL A 592 11.57 43.75 3.01
N ALA A 593 12.89 43.95 2.96
CA ALA A 593 13.75 43.39 1.92
C ALA A 593 13.74 41.85 1.93
N LEU A 594 13.78 41.22 3.11
CA LEU A 594 13.70 39.76 3.24
C LEU A 594 12.33 39.19 2.86
N PHE A 595 11.25 39.93 3.14
CA PHE A 595 9.89 39.53 2.75
C PHE A 595 9.68 39.62 1.23
N VAL A 596 10.23 40.66 0.58
CA VAL A 596 10.21 40.80 -0.89
C VAL A 596 11.05 39.71 -1.55
N LEU A 597 12.26 39.42 -1.04
CA LEU A 597 13.10 38.33 -1.53
C LEU A 597 12.41 36.96 -1.43
N LYS A 598 11.65 36.72 -0.36
CA LYS A 598 10.89 35.48 -0.18
C LYS A 598 9.70 35.35 -1.15
N GLN A 599 9.02 36.45 -1.47
CA GLN A 599 7.92 36.47 -2.46
C GLN A 599 8.44 36.34 -3.89
N CYS A 600 9.63 36.87 -4.19
CA CYS A 600 10.30 36.70 -5.48
C CYS A 600 10.88 35.28 -5.69
N ALA A 601 11.21 34.54 -4.62
CA ALA A 601 11.67 33.15 -4.72
C ALA A 601 10.52 32.11 -4.85
N ALA A 602 9.26 32.54 -4.74
CA ALA A 602 8.08 31.68 -4.80
C ALA A 602 7.27 31.82 -6.11
N LYS A 603 7.75 32.63 -7.06
CA LYS A 603 7.31 32.68 -8.47
C LYS A 603 8.49 32.32 -9.34
#